data_AF-A0A6I3SR16-F1
#
_entry.id   AF-A0A6I3SR16-F1
#
_cell.length_a   1.000
_cell.length_b   1.000
_cell.length_c   1.000
_cell.angle_alpha   90.00
_cell.angle_beta   90.00
_cell.angle_gamma   90.00
#
_symmetry.space_group_name_H-M   'P 1'
#
loop_
_entity.id
_entity.type
_entity.pdbx_description
1 polymer ?
#
loop_
_entity_poly.entity_id
_entity_poly.type
_entity_poly.pdbx_seq_one_letter_code
_entity_poly.pdbx_strand_id
1 'polypeptide(L)'
;MLGLLSLPTWFVHFASLIEWAMAIYFIYAIGQKLNNIWLKRMPWVMLPYMLSGVCAIWYHFTYDTVGWLSDAQSYLTFLGSACFGVWGYFFLRSAKPKLFKRGGMTERV
;
A
#
# COMPACT_ATOMS: atom_id res chain seq x y z
N MET A 1 -6.83 28.08 13.09
CA MET A 1 -6.44 26.86 13.83
C MET A 1 -6.24 25.75 12.81
N LEU A 2 -5.12 25.03 12.77
CA LEU A 2 -4.78 24.10 11.67
C LEU A 2 -5.57 22.77 11.70
N GLY A 3 -6.90 22.81 11.89
CA GLY A 3 -7.65 21.64 12.38
C GLY A 3 -7.24 21.28 13.81
N LEU A 4 -7.77 20.20 14.37
CA LEU A 4 -7.47 19.72 15.73
C LEU A 4 -6.00 19.26 15.95
N LEU A 5 -5.12 19.39 14.96
CA LEU A 5 -3.75 18.84 14.98
C LEU A 5 -2.68 19.86 15.37
N SER A 6 -1.68 19.38 16.13
CA SER A 6 -0.47 20.14 16.46
C SER A 6 0.51 20.22 15.27
N LEU A 7 1.42 21.20 15.28
CA LEU A 7 2.44 21.35 14.24
C LEU A 7 3.32 20.09 14.04
N PRO A 8 3.81 19.42 15.10
CA PRO A 8 4.52 18.14 14.94
C PRO A 8 3.68 17.07 14.27
N THR A 9 2.38 16.99 14.59
CA THR A 9 1.47 16.01 13.99
C THR A 9 1.32 16.26 12.49
N TRP A 10 1.19 17.53 12.07
CA TRP A 10 1.14 17.90 10.66
C TRP A 10 2.40 17.50 9.89
N PHE A 11 3.58 17.70 10.48
CA PHE A 11 4.84 17.29 9.86
C PHE A 11 4.86 15.79 9.55
N VAL A 12 4.43 14.95 10.51
CA VAL A 12 4.37 13.50 10.31
C VAL A 12 3.40 13.13 9.18
N HIS A 13 2.22 13.75 9.10
CA HIS A 13 1.25 13.46 8.03
C HIS A 13 1.83 13.72 6.63
N PHE A 14 2.49 14.86 6.44
CA PHE A 14 3.12 15.19 5.15
C PHE A 14 4.32 14.30 4.85
N ALA A 15 5.18 14.06 5.84
CA ALA A 15 6.34 13.19 5.69
C ALA A 15 5.90 11.79 5.26
N SER A 16 4.95 11.18 5.97
CA SER A 16 4.44 9.86 5.64
C SER A 16 3.77 9.78 4.26
N LEU A 17 3.07 10.84 3.82
CA LEU A 17 2.49 10.87 2.47
C LEU A 17 3.58 10.86 1.39
N ILE A 18 4.64 11.66 1.58
CA ILE A 18 5.79 11.73 0.67
C ILE A 18 6.54 10.40 0.67
N GLU A 19 6.84 9.85 1.85
CA GLU A 19 7.51 8.56 2.01
C GLU A 19 6.74 7.44 1.32
N TRP A 20 5.41 7.41 1.45
CA TRP A 20 4.57 6.43 0.78
C TRP A 20 4.59 6.60 -0.74
N ALA A 21 4.60 7.84 -1.25
CA ALA A 21 4.69 8.12 -2.69
C ALA A 21 6.02 7.64 -3.26
N MET A 22 7.12 7.91 -2.55
CA MET A 22 8.45 7.43 -2.89
C MET A 22 8.52 5.89 -2.85
N ALA A 23 7.91 5.26 -1.85
CA ALA A 23 7.85 3.80 -1.76
C ALA A 23 7.12 3.17 -2.96
N ILE A 24 5.97 3.71 -3.36
CA ILE A 24 5.24 3.28 -4.57
C ILE A 24 6.12 3.36 -5.81
N TYR A 25 6.80 4.50 -6.00
CA TYR A 25 7.71 4.70 -7.12
C TYR A 25 8.88 3.72 -7.11
N PHE A 26 9.56 3.58 -5.97
CA PHE A 26 10.74 2.70 -5.87
C PHE A 26 10.38 1.23 -6.03
N ILE A 27 9.27 0.76 -5.46
CA ILE A 27 8.82 -0.63 -5.65
C ILE A 27 8.55 -0.90 -7.13
N TYR A 28 7.89 0.03 -7.84
CA TYR A 28 7.68 -0.09 -9.28
C TYR A 28 9.02 -0.15 -10.04
N ALA A 29 9.92 0.79 -9.77
CA ALA A 29 11.22 0.90 -10.43
C ALA A 29 12.10 -0.35 -10.20
N ILE A 30 12.11 -0.87 -8.97
CA ILE A 30 12.79 -2.13 -8.63
C ILE A 30 12.15 -3.29 -9.39
N GLY A 31 10.81 -3.36 -9.44
CA GLY A 31 10.10 -4.38 -10.21
C GLY A 31 10.46 -4.36 -11.70
N GLN A 32 10.58 -3.17 -12.29
CA GLN A 32 11.07 -2.98 -13.67
C GLN A 32 12.49 -3.51 -13.84
N LYS A 33 13.42 -3.09 -12.96
CA LYS A 33 14.83 -3.51 -13.00
C LYS A 33 15.03 -5.02 -12.82
N LEU A 34 14.25 -5.66 -11.95
CA LEU A 34 14.33 -7.09 -11.66
C LEU A 34 13.47 -7.95 -12.59
N ASN A 35 12.74 -7.34 -13.53
CA ASN A 35 11.70 -7.98 -14.33
C ASN A 35 10.70 -8.83 -13.49
N ASN A 36 10.41 -8.39 -12.27
CA ASN A 36 9.55 -9.11 -11.34
C ASN A 36 8.12 -8.57 -11.42
N ILE A 37 7.19 -9.38 -11.95
CA ILE A 37 5.79 -8.98 -12.14
C ILE A 37 5.05 -8.67 -10.83
N TRP A 38 5.41 -9.31 -9.72
CA TRP A 38 4.79 -9.06 -8.42
C TRP A 38 5.15 -7.67 -7.90
N LEU A 39 6.43 -7.30 -7.98
CA LEU A 39 6.89 -5.96 -7.60
C LEU A 39 6.34 -4.88 -8.55
N LYS A 40 6.25 -5.14 -9.86
CA LYS A 40 5.64 -4.19 -10.80
C LYS A 40 4.15 -3.93 -10.51
N ARG A 41 3.44 -4.93 -9.96
CA ARG A 41 2.00 -4.84 -9.69
C ARG A 41 1.66 -4.35 -8.28
N MET A 42 2.56 -4.52 -7.32
CA MET A 42 2.37 -4.08 -5.93
C MET A 42 1.98 -2.59 -5.78
N PRO A 43 2.51 -1.65 -6.58
CA PRO A 43 2.07 -0.24 -6.57
C PRO A 43 0.56 -0.05 -6.65
N TRP A 44 -0.15 -0.84 -7.48
CA TRP A 44 -1.60 -0.74 -7.63
C TRP A 44 -2.35 -1.05 -6.33
N VAL A 45 -1.79 -1.93 -5.51
CA VAL A 45 -2.34 -2.34 -4.21
C VAL A 45 -2.04 -1.30 -3.12
N MET A 46 -1.02 -0.47 -3.32
CA MET A 46 -0.63 0.60 -2.39
C MET A 46 -1.45 1.88 -2.56
N LEU A 47 -2.05 2.10 -3.74
CA LEU A 47 -2.79 3.32 -4.07
C LEU A 47 -3.99 3.62 -3.16
N PRO A 48 -4.81 2.64 -2.72
CA PRO A 48 -5.91 2.93 -1.80
C PRO A 48 -5.43 3.57 -0.48
N TYR A 49 -4.31 3.11 0.10
CA TYR A 49 -3.74 3.76 1.28
C TYR A 49 -3.23 5.18 0.99
N MET A 50 -2.65 5.41 -0.18
CA MET A 50 -2.24 6.76 -0.59
C MET A 50 -3.45 7.70 -0.61
N LEU A 51 -4.52 7.29 -1.28
CA LEU A 51 -5.75 8.07 -1.35
C LEU A 51 -6.38 8.28 0.03
N SER A 52 -6.33 7.28 0.91
CA SER A 52 -6.76 7.42 2.30
C SER A 52 -6.00 8.55 3.01
N GLY A 53 -4.67 8.59 2.88
CA GLY A 53 -3.85 9.64 3.48
C GLY A 53 -4.18 11.03 2.94
N VAL A 54 -4.45 11.14 1.63
CA VAL A 54 -4.91 12.40 1.01
C VAL A 54 -6.26 12.83 1.58
N CYS A 55 -7.23 11.93 1.73
CA CYS A 55 -8.52 12.23 2.34
C CYS A 55 -8.38 12.70 3.79
N ALA A 56 -7.51 12.07 4.59
CA ALA A 56 -7.23 12.48 5.98
C ALA A 56 -6.68 13.92 6.04
N ILE A 57 -5.68 14.23 5.22
CA ILE A 57 -5.07 15.55 5.16
C ILE A 57 -6.10 16.59 4.70
N TRP A 58 -6.90 16.28 3.67
CA TRP A 58 -7.93 17.18 3.18
C TRP A 58 -9.03 17.45 4.23
N TYR A 59 -9.40 16.42 5.01
CA TYR A 59 -10.31 16.57 6.15
C TYR A 59 -9.78 17.59 7.17
N HIS A 60 -8.53 17.47 7.58
CA HIS A 60 -7.90 18.42 8.51
C HIS A 60 -7.75 19.83 7.92
N PHE A 61 -7.46 19.95 6.62
CA PHE A 61 -7.48 21.24 5.93
C PHE A 61 -8.85 21.92 5.95
N THR A 62 -9.93 21.14 5.99
CA THR A 62 -11.30 21.65 6.12
C THR A 62 -11.70 21.95 7.56
N TYR A 63 -10.74 22.06 8.49
CA TYR A 63 -11.00 22.24 9.93
C TYR A 63 -11.92 21.17 10.49
N ASP A 64 -11.80 19.93 9.98
CA ASP A 64 -12.57 18.78 10.45
C ASP A 64 -14.09 18.91 10.25
N THR A 65 -14.52 19.74 9.28
CA THR A 65 -15.96 20.03 9.03
C THR A 65 -16.59 19.16 7.93
N VAL A 66 -15.78 18.60 7.03
CA VAL A 66 -16.28 17.85 5.87
C VAL A 66 -16.24 16.34 6.16
N GLY A 67 -17.24 15.85 6.89
CA GLY A 67 -17.26 14.50 7.46
C GLY A 67 -17.09 13.34 6.45
N TRP A 68 -17.61 13.47 5.22
CA TRP A 68 -17.48 12.42 4.21
C TRP A 68 -16.03 12.10 3.85
N LEU A 69 -15.08 13.02 4.06
CA LEU A 69 -13.65 12.77 3.85
C LEU A 69 -13.10 11.79 4.89
N SER A 70 -13.57 11.87 6.14
CA SER A 70 -13.20 10.94 7.21
C SER A 70 -13.76 9.54 6.93
N ASP A 71 -15.00 9.47 6.44
CA ASP A 71 -15.59 8.20 5.99
C ASP A 71 -14.80 7.61 4.82
N ALA A 72 -14.52 8.42 3.79
CA ALA A 72 -13.74 8.00 2.62
C ALA A 72 -12.34 7.51 3.01
N GLN A 73 -11.66 8.20 3.91
CA GLN A 73 -10.38 7.78 4.49
C GLN A 73 -10.49 6.38 5.10
N SER A 74 -11.51 6.14 5.93
CA SER A 74 -11.72 4.85 6.61
C SER A 74 -12.01 3.72 5.60
N TYR A 75 -12.87 3.97 4.61
CA TYR A 75 -13.15 3.00 3.55
C TYR A 75 -11.93 2.69 2.69
N LEU A 76 -11.14 3.69 2.33
CA LEU A 76 -9.92 3.52 1.53
C LEU A 76 -8.83 2.77 2.31
N THR A 77 -8.74 2.99 3.63
CA THR A 77 -7.86 2.21 4.52
C THR A 77 -8.28 0.75 4.55
N PHE A 78 -9.56 0.47 4.75
CA PHE A 78 -10.08 -0.90 4.72
C PHE A 78 -9.83 -1.57 3.37
N LEU A 79 -10.12 -0.87 2.27
CA LEU A 79 -9.89 -1.36 0.91
C LEU A 79 -8.40 -1.63 0.66
N GLY A 80 -7.51 -0.74 1.12
CA GLY A 80 -6.06 -0.95 1.06
C GLY A 80 -5.64 -2.23 1.76
N SER A 81 -6.07 -2.41 3.01
CA SER A 81 -5.81 -3.64 3.78
C SER A 81 -6.28 -4.90 3.07
N ALA A 82 -7.48 -4.86 2.49
CA ALA A 82 -8.04 -5.97 1.72
C ALA A 82 -7.22 -6.27 0.46
N CYS A 83 -6.84 -5.23 -0.31
CA CYS A 83 -5.99 -5.37 -1.49
C CYS A 83 -4.64 -5.99 -1.13
N PHE A 84 -4.01 -5.58 -0.03
CA PHE A 84 -2.77 -6.17 0.46
C PHE A 84 -2.93 -7.63 0.88
N GLY A 85 -4.01 -7.97 1.59
CA GLY A 85 -4.31 -9.36 1.97
C GLY A 85 -4.48 -10.25 0.74
N VAL A 86 -5.25 -9.80 -0.25
CA VAL A 86 -5.44 -10.52 -1.53
C VAL A 86 -4.12 -10.65 -2.29
N TRP A 87 -3.35 -9.57 -2.41
CA TRP A 87 -2.04 -9.59 -3.07
C TRP A 87 -1.07 -10.56 -2.39
N GLY A 88 -0.97 -10.50 -1.06
CA GLY A 88 -0.11 -11.37 -0.26
C GLY A 88 -0.48 -12.85 -0.41
N TYR A 89 -1.78 -13.16 -0.41
CA TYR A 89 -2.27 -14.51 -0.67
C TYR A 89 -1.80 -15.04 -2.03
N PHE A 90 -1.98 -14.27 -3.11
CA PHE A 90 -1.58 -14.69 -4.46
C PHE A 90 -0.06 -14.74 -4.64
N PHE A 91 0.67 -13.78 -4.04
CA PHE A 91 2.12 -13.76 -4.02
C PHE A 91 2.68 -15.03 -3.38
N LEU A 92 2.21 -15.40 -2.18
CA LEU A 92 2.65 -16.61 -1.49
C LEU A 92 2.36 -17.88 -2.27
N ARG A 93 1.22 -17.94 -2.97
CA ARG A 93 0.90 -19.09 -3.84
C ARG A 93 1.83 -19.20 -5.03
N SER A 94 2.30 -18.07 -5.57
CA SER A 94 3.27 -18.05 -6.67
C SER A 94 4.69 -18.40 -6.23
N ALA A 95 5.02 -18.14 -4.96
CA ALA A 95 6.34 -18.38 -4.38
C ALA A 95 6.56 -19.84 -3.93
N LYS A 96 5.54 -20.71 -4.00
CA LYS A 96 5.70 -22.13 -3.67
C LYS A 96 6.70 -22.78 -4.64
N PRO A 97 7.79 -23.41 -4.15
CA PRO A 97 8.76 -24.07 -5.02
C PRO A 97 8.07 -25.14 -5.85
N LYS A 98 8.40 -25.20 -7.14
CA LYS A 98 7.91 -26.25 -8.02
C LYS A 98 8.59 -27.56 -7.60
N LEU A 99 7.81 -28.50 -7.05
CA LEU A 99 8.30 -29.86 -6.78
C LEU A 99 8.69 -30.50 -8.12
N PHE A 100 9.96 -30.83 -8.28
CA PHE A 100 10.43 -31.59 -9.44
C PHE A 100 10.28 -33.08 -9.12
N LYS A 101 9.45 -33.79 -9.88
CA LYS A 101 9.31 -35.25 -9.75
C LYS A 101 10.38 -35.92 -10.61
N ARG A 102 11.45 -36.44 -9.98
CA ARG A 102 12.47 -37.25 -10.66
C ARG A 102 12.38 -38.68 -10.14
N GLY A 103 11.95 -39.61 -11.00
CA GLY A 103 12.05 -41.05 -10.74
C GLY A 103 11.52 -41.51 -9.37
N GLY A 104 10.30 -41.12 -8.99
CA GLY A 104 9.63 -41.61 -7.77
C GLY A 104 10.00 -40.91 -6.46
N MET A 105 11.06 -40.09 -6.42
CA MET A 105 11.36 -39.22 -5.27
C MET A 105 10.96 -37.77 -5.57
N THR A 106 10.24 -37.17 -4.62
CA THR A 106 9.90 -35.74 -4.64
C THR A 106 10.96 -34.96 -3.89
N GLU A 107 11.82 -34.26 -4.62
CA GLU A 107 12.78 -33.33 -4.02
C GLU A 107 12.28 -31.88 -4.18
N ARG A 108 12.50 -31.07 -3.13
CA ARG A 108 12.28 -29.63 -3.19
C ARG A 108 13.49 -29.00 -3.88
N VAL A 109 13.23 -28.30 -4.98
CA VAL A 109 14.23 -27.48 -5.69
C VAL A 109 14.16 -26.05 -5.15
#